data_AF-A0A7X5XCA9-F1
#
_entry.id   AF-A0A7X5XCA9-F1
#
_cell.length_a   1.000
_cell.length_b   1.000
_cell.length_c   1.000
_cell.angle_alpha   90.00
_cell.angle_beta   90.00
_cell.angle_gamma   90.00
#
_symmetry.space_group_name_H-M   'P 1'
#
loop_
_entity.id
_entity.type
_entity.pdbx_description
1 polymer ?
#
loop_
_entity_poly.entity_id
_entity_poly.type
_entity_poly.pdbx_seq_one_letter_code
_entity_poly.pdbx_strand_id
1 'polypeptide(L)'
;MMLNDDDYTIIGRYQAEYRGIVQYFLLANNIADLGKLRWVMETSMLKTLAGKHHSTVSKMARKYKATIDTPKGPRVCFRVTVRRGEGKKPLTAWFGGIPLQRQPKAKVVDRSPSLIAHRGNELIRRLLAGHCEICEATERLEVHHIRKLADLARPGRKEKPAWVVHMAKRRRKTLVLCIDCHDNVHAGRLTKPTRQ
;
A
#
# COMPACT_ATOMS: atom_id res chain seq x y z
N MET A 1 2.12 -2.53 -7.65
CA MET A 1 2.53 -1.14 -7.33
C MET A 1 2.24 -0.90 -5.85
N MET A 2 3.28 -0.91 -4.99
CA MET A 2 3.18 -0.77 -3.51
C MET A 2 2.85 0.67 -3.04
N LEU A 3 2.57 1.59 -3.96
CA LEU A 3 2.37 3.01 -3.64
C LEU A 3 1.11 3.28 -2.79
N ASN A 4 0.18 2.34 -2.71
CA ASN A 4 -1.05 2.44 -1.92
C ASN A 4 -0.97 1.78 -0.53
N ASP A 5 0.15 1.11 -0.24
CA ASP A 5 0.38 0.41 1.03
C ASP A 5 0.94 1.39 2.07
N ASP A 6 0.69 1.12 3.36
CA ASP A 6 1.24 1.93 4.45
C ASP A 6 2.78 1.88 4.49
N ASP A 7 3.43 2.92 5.01
CA ASP A 7 4.90 2.96 5.12
C ASP A 7 5.43 1.77 5.95
N TYR A 8 4.69 1.39 6.99
CA TYR A 8 4.95 0.19 7.78
C TYR A 8 5.00 -1.07 6.90
N THR A 9 4.01 -1.23 6.02
CA THR A 9 3.90 -2.39 5.15
C THR A 9 5.02 -2.43 4.12
N ILE A 10 5.37 -1.27 3.54
CA ILE A 10 6.47 -1.17 2.56
C ILE A 10 7.78 -1.61 3.23
N ILE A 11 8.18 -0.96 4.33
CA ILE A 11 9.46 -1.26 5.01
C ILE A 11 9.48 -2.70 5.53
N GLY A 12 8.38 -3.15 6.15
CA GLY A 12 8.26 -4.51 6.68
C GLY A 12 8.38 -5.59 5.59
N ARG A 13 7.88 -5.31 4.39
CA ARG A 13 7.98 -6.23 3.25
C ARG A 13 9.41 -6.37 2.74
N TYR A 14 10.10 -5.25 2.51
CA TYR A 14 11.51 -5.27 2.12
C TYR A 14 12.36 -6.01 3.15
N GLN A 15 12.07 -5.85 4.44
CA GLN A 15 12.78 -6.57 5.49
C GLN A 15 12.49 -8.06 5.48
N ALA A 16 11.24 -8.48 5.28
CA ALA A 16 10.90 -9.89 5.26
C ALA A 16 11.57 -10.62 4.09
N GLU A 17 11.58 -10.00 2.91
CA GLU A 17 12.27 -10.50 1.72
C GLU A 17 13.79 -10.56 1.95
N TYR A 18 14.39 -9.47 2.45
CA TYR A 18 15.83 -9.42 2.75
C TYR A 18 16.24 -10.45 3.80
N ARG A 19 15.48 -10.58 4.89
CA ARG A 19 15.70 -11.57 5.94
C ARG A 19 15.64 -13.00 5.40
N GLY A 20 14.69 -13.30 4.52
CA GLY A 20 14.57 -14.62 3.90
C GLY A 20 15.83 -14.99 3.10
N ILE A 21 16.30 -14.06 2.26
CA ILE A 21 17.52 -14.27 1.47
C ILE A 21 18.75 -14.42 2.38
N VAL A 22 18.94 -13.51 3.34
CA VAL A 22 20.08 -13.61 4.27
C VAL A 22 20.06 -14.93 5.04
N GLN A 23 18.88 -15.37 5.50
CA GLN A 23 18.73 -16.61 6.24
C GLN A 23 19.11 -17.85 5.41
N TYR A 24 18.77 -17.87 4.12
CA TYR A 24 19.19 -18.92 3.20
C TYR A 24 20.73 -18.99 3.05
N PHE A 25 21.40 -17.83 3.02
CA PHE A 25 22.85 -17.74 2.84
C PHE A 25 23.68 -17.75 4.14
N LEU A 26 23.07 -17.92 5.32
CA LEU A 26 23.79 -17.93 6.61
C LEU A 26 24.92 -18.97 6.68
N LEU A 27 24.79 -20.08 5.96
CA LEU A 27 25.79 -21.15 5.93
C LEU A 27 26.92 -20.90 4.91
N ALA A 28 26.71 -19.98 3.97
CA ALA A 28 27.64 -19.70 2.89
C ALA A 28 28.84 -18.86 3.37
N ASN A 29 30.02 -19.12 2.78
CA ASN A 29 31.24 -18.35 3.08
C ASN A 29 31.17 -16.91 2.54
N ASN A 30 30.40 -16.68 1.47
CA ASN A 30 30.31 -15.39 0.79
C ASN A 30 29.12 -14.52 1.24
N ILE A 31 28.59 -14.74 2.45
CA ILE A 31 27.47 -13.94 2.99
C ILE A 31 27.75 -12.42 3.03
N ALA A 32 29.03 -12.03 3.09
CA ALA A 32 29.44 -10.62 3.01
C ALA A 32 28.99 -9.95 1.70
N ASP A 33 28.89 -10.71 0.60
CA ASP A 33 28.47 -10.19 -0.72
C ASP A 33 27.02 -9.69 -0.72
N LEU A 34 26.20 -10.16 0.24
CA LEU A 34 24.84 -9.65 0.44
C LEU A 34 24.79 -8.19 0.90
N GLY A 35 25.94 -7.57 1.19
CA GLY A 35 26.06 -6.13 1.33
C GLY A 35 25.60 -5.39 0.07
N LYS A 36 25.91 -5.92 -1.11
CA LYS A 36 25.45 -5.36 -2.40
C LYS A 36 23.93 -5.49 -2.54
N LEU A 37 23.38 -6.66 -2.18
CA LEU A 37 21.93 -6.87 -2.18
C LEU A 37 21.23 -5.89 -1.25
N ARG A 38 21.75 -5.71 -0.03
CA ARG A 38 21.23 -4.73 0.92
C ARG A 38 21.17 -3.34 0.30
N TRP A 39 22.24 -2.87 -0.34
CA TRP A 39 22.30 -1.55 -0.95
C TRP A 39 21.27 -1.38 -2.09
N VAL A 40 21.09 -2.40 -2.93
CA VAL A 40 20.08 -2.38 -4.01
C VAL A 40 18.66 -2.33 -3.44
N MET A 41 18.36 -3.18 -2.45
CA MET A 41 17.05 -3.22 -1.80
C MET A 41 16.75 -1.93 -1.03
N GLU A 42 17.73 -1.37 -0.33
CA GLU A 42 17.65 -0.08 0.36
C GLU A 42 17.27 1.04 -0.62
N THR A 43 17.98 1.12 -1.74
CA THR A 43 17.73 2.14 -2.77
C THR A 43 16.34 1.99 -3.39
N SER A 44 15.93 0.75 -3.69
CA SER A 44 14.61 0.44 -4.24
C SER A 44 13.48 0.82 -3.27
N MET A 45 13.63 0.48 -1.99
CA MET A 45 12.68 0.83 -0.93
C MET A 45 12.54 2.35 -0.77
N LEU A 46 13.66 3.07 -0.70
CA LEU A 46 13.65 4.52 -0.53
C LEU A 46 13.07 5.25 -1.76
N LYS A 47 13.33 4.75 -2.99
CA LYS A 47 12.68 5.26 -4.20
C LYS A 47 11.16 5.06 -4.17
N THR A 48 10.70 3.91 -3.66
CA THR A 48 9.27 3.63 -3.49
C THR A 48 8.62 4.60 -2.51
N LEU A 49 9.25 4.85 -1.36
CA LEU A 49 8.77 5.82 -0.37
C LEU A 49 8.81 7.26 -0.91
N ALA A 50 9.87 7.62 -1.64
CA ALA A 50 10.01 8.93 -2.26
C ALA A 50 8.89 9.19 -3.28
N GLY A 51 8.58 8.20 -4.12
CA GLY A 51 7.45 8.27 -5.06
C GLY A 51 6.10 8.38 -4.37
N LYS A 52 5.89 7.67 -3.24
CA LYS A 52 4.65 7.74 -2.45
C LYS A 52 4.42 9.11 -1.82
N HIS A 53 5.47 9.70 -1.25
CA HIS A 53 5.39 10.95 -0.49
C HIS A 53 5.71 12.19 -1.34
N HIS A 54 5.80 12.06 -2.67
CA HIS A 54 6.22 13.14 -3.58
C HIS A 54 7.48 13.86 -3.08
N SER A 55 8.47 13.08 -2.65
CA SER A 55 9.68 13.59 -1.98
C SER A 55 10.94 13.05 -2.63
N THR A 56 12.10 13.41 -2.10
CA THR A 56 13.39 12.88 -2.56
C THR A 56 13.84 11.68 -1.72
N VAL A 57 14.63 10.81 -2.34
CA VAL A 57 15.25 9.64 -1.67
C VAL A 57 15.99 10.06 -0.41
N SER A 58 16.78 11.15 -0.48
CA SER A 58 17.55 11.65 0.67
C SER A 58 16.67 12.14 1.82
N LYS A 59 15.51 12.77 1.53
CA LYS A 59 14.54 13.18 2.57
C LYS A 59 13.94 11.96 3.26
N MET A 60 13.54 10.95 2.50
CA MET A 60 13.02 9.70 3.05
C MET A 60 14.08 8.94 3.85
N ALA A 61 15.32 8.89 3.34
CA ALA A 61 16.43 8.25 4.05
C ALA A 61 16.64 8.89 5.42
N ARG A 62 16.73 10.23 5.50
CA ARG A 62 16.86 10.94 6.78
C ARG A 62 15.67 10.72 7.70
N LYS A 63 14.45 10.72 7.16
CA LYS A 63 13.21 10.55 7.94
C LYS A 63 13.14 9.21 8.66
N TYR A 64 13.50 8.12 7.98
CA TYR A 64 13.38 6.76 8.54
C TYR A 64 14.69 6.22 9.12
N LYS A 65 15.84 6.90 8.96
CA LYS A 65 17.13 6.42 9.48
C LYS A 65 17.06 6.21 10.98
N ALA A 66 17.43 5.02 11.43
CA ALA A 66 17.54 4.67 12.83
C ALA A 66 18.76 3.77 13.06
N THR A 67 19.22 3.71 14.30
CA THR A 67 20.25 2.75 14.71
C THR A 67 19.60 1.69 15.58
N ILE A 68 19.94 0.42 15.34
CA ILE A 68 19.54 -0.68 16.20
C ILE A 68 20.78 -1.35 16.78
N ASP A 69 20.67 -1.75 18.04
CA ASP A 69 21.68 -2.59 18.66
C ASP A 69 21.51 -4.03 18.19
N THR A 70 22.62 -4.59 17.71
CA THR A 70 22.70 -6.01 17.36
C THR A 70 23.75 -6.67 18.24
N PRO A 71 23.75 -8.01 18.38
CA PRO A 71 24.76 -8.72 19.20
C PRO A 71 26.21 -8.46 18.79
N LYS A 72 26.44 -7.85 17.63
CA LYS A 72 27.75 -7.54 17.06
C LYS A 72 27.92 -6.03 16.85
N GLY A 73 27.26 -5.20 17.66
CA GLY A 73 27.36 -3.73 17.64
C GLY A 73 26.20 -3.01 16.96
N PRO A 74 26.14 -1.68 17.08
CA PRO A 74 25.09 -0.85 16.51
C PRO A 74 25.14 -0.88 14.97
N ARG A 75 23.97 -0.98 14.34
CA ARG A 75 23.84 -0.98 12.88
C ARG A 75 22.76 0.01 12.43
N VAL A 76 23.04 0.69 11.32
CA VAL A 76 22.07 1.58 10.67
C VAL A 76 20.98 0.75 10.01
N CYS A 77 19.74 1.17 10.21
CA CYS A 77 18.54 0.61 9.63
C CYS A 77 17.57 1.75 9.25
N PHE A 78 16.46 1.39 8.60
CA PHE A 78 15.37 2.31 8.33
C PHE A 78 14.14 1.83 9.08
N ARG A 79 13.66 2.59 10.05
CA ARG A 79 12.60 2.20 10.97
C ARG A 79 11.39 3.13 10.84
N VAL A 80 10.21 2.54 10.91
CA VAL A 80 8.94 3.25 11.02
C VAL A 80 8.17 2.72 12.21
N THR A 81 7.56 3.63 12.97
CA THR A 81 6.77 3.30 14.16
C THR A 81 5.41 3.96 14.04
N VAL A 82 4.37 3.12 13.99
CA VAL A 82 2.97 3.56 13.92
C VAL A 82 2.37 3.42 15.32
N ARG A 83 2.01 4.55 15.93
CA ARG A 83 1.27 4.57 17.20
C ARG A 83 -0.11 3.95 16.97
N ARG A 84 -0.49 3.03 17.84
CA ARG A 84 -1.86 2.52 17.93
C ARG A 84 -2.56 3.26 19.07
N GLY A 85 -3.90 3.35 19.03
CA GLY A 85 -4.69 4.05 20.05
C GLY A 85 -4.39 3.62 21.48
N GLU A 86 -4.93 4.35 22.46
CA GLU A 86 -4.58 4.21 23.88
C GLU A 86 -4.50 2.75 24.35
N GLY A 87 -3.38 2.41 25.00
CA GLY A 87 -3.10 1.08 25.55
C GLY A 87 -2.49 0.04 24.59
N LYS A 88 -2.43 0.30 23.27
CA LYS A 88 -1.88 -0.68 22.30
C LYS A 88 -0.39 -0.44 22.02
N LYS A 89 0.39 -1.53 22.06
CA LYS A 89 1.82 -1.49 21.67
C LYS A 89 1.97 -0.94 20.24
N PRO A 90 2.87 0.03 20.01
CA PRO A 90 3.10 0.59 18.68
C PRO A 90 3.61 -0.49 17.72
N LEU A 91 3.22 -0.38 16.47
CA LEU A 91 3.75 -1.21 15.40
C LEU A 91 5.08 -0.65 14.93
N THR A 92 6.13 -1.46 14.99
CA THR A 92 7.46 -1.07 14.50
C THR A 92 7.89 -2.02 13.41
N ALA A 93 8.18 -1.47 12.23
CA ALA A 93 8.85 -2.16 11.14
C ALA A 93 10.21 -1.51 10.89
N TRP A 94 11.20 -2.30 10.50
CA TRP A 94 12.50 -1.77 10.09
C TRP A 94 13.10 -2.59 8.97
N PHE A 95 13.94 -1.97 8.14
CA PHE A 95 14.75 -2.62 7.12
C PHE A 95 16.24 -2.59 7.49
N GLY A 96 16.92 -3.72 7.30
CA GLY A 96 18.33 -3.92 7.61
C GLY A 96 18.55 -4.46 9.02
N GLY A 97 19.72 -4.16 9.59
CA GLY A 97 20.05 -4.56 10.95
C GLY A 97 20.37 -6.04 11.15
N ILE A 98 20.54 -6.79 10.06
CA ILE A 98 20.94 -8.20 10.11
C ILE A 98 22.46 -8.28 9.94
N PRO A 99 23.20 -8.91 10.87
CA PRO A 99 24.63 -9.11 10.70
C PRO A 99 24.90 -10.12 9.58
N LEU A 100 25.62 -9.70 8.54
CA LEU A 100 26.06 -10.55 7.43
C LEU A 100 27.31 -11.35 7.84
N GLN A 101 27.10 -12.31 8.73
CA GLN A 101 28.16 -13.18 9.24
C GLN A 101 27.73 -14.62 9.09
N ARG A 102 28.70 -15.46 8.69
CA ARG A 102 28.46 -16.88 8.52
C ARG A 102 28.16 -17.52 9.87
N GLN A 103 27.11 -18.32 9.91
CA GLN A 103 26.68 -19.06 11.09
C GLN A 103 26.59 -20.54 10.73
N PRO A 104 27.65 -21.33 10.92
CA PRO A 104 27.71 -22.72 10.46
C PRO A 104 26.70 -23.64 11.16
N LYS A 105 26.19 -23.25 12.33
CA LYS A 105 25.16 -23.98 13.09
C LYS A 105 23.75 -23.37 12.93
N ALA A 106 23.56 -22.46 11.97
CA ALA A 106 22.25 -21.84 11.75
C ALA A 106 21.25 -22.85 11.21
N LYS A 107 20.09 -22.95 11.86
CA LYS A 107 18.93 -23.63 11.29
C LYS A 107 18.28 -22.70 10.26
N VAL A 108 18.24 -23.12 9.01
CA VAL A 108 17.50 -22.40 7.96
C VAL A 108 16.01 -22.53 8.28
N VAL A 109 15.37 -21.41 8.61
CA VAL A 109 13.93 -21.37 8.86
C VAL A 109 13.30 -20.79 7.62
N ASP A 110 12.81 -21.67 6.75
CA ASP A 110 12.00 -21.27 5.60
C ASP A 110 10.57 -20.99 6.08
N ARG A 111 10.36 -19.75 6.53
CA ARG A 111 9.02 -19.24 6.80
C ARG A 111 8.62 -18.39 5.63
N SER A 112 7.53 -18.77 4.97
CA SER A 112 6.85 -17.87 4.05
C SER A 112 6.56 -16.56 4.80
N PRO A 113 6.98 -15.40 4.26
CA PRO A 113 6.60 -14.13 4.84
C PRO A 113 5.08 -14.09 4.93
N SER A 114 4.52 -14.03 6.14
CA SER A 114 3.09 -13.75 6.36
C SER A 114 2.84 -12.28 6.06
N LEU A 115 3.07 -11.89 4.81
CA LEU A 115 2.70 -10.60 4.28
C LEU A 115 1.22 -10.73 3.97
N ILE A 116 0.38 -10.60 5.00
CA ILE A 116 -1.02 -10.25 4.78
C ILE A 116 -0.96 -8.93 4.04
N ALA A 117 -1.08 -9.01 2.72
CA ALA A 117 -1.13 -7.86 1.87
C ALA A 117 -2.43 -7.14 2.26
N HIS A 118 -2.33 -6.21 3.20
CA HIS A 118 -3.34 -5.19 3.39
C HIS A 118 -3.28 -4.25 2.18
N ARG A 119 -3.51 -4.78 0.98
CA ARG A 119 -4.18 -4.02 -0.06
C ARG A 119 -5.53 -3.72 0.54
N GLY A 120 -5.63 -2.62 1.29
CA GLY A 120 -6.92 -2.08 1.69
C GLY A 120 -7.71 -2.00 0.40
N ASN A 121 -8.75 -2.83 0.29
CA ASN A 121 -9.56 -2.90 -0.90
C ASN A 121 -10.06 -1.47 -1.11
N GLU A 122 -9.71 -0.86 -2.24
CA GLU A 122 -10.05 0.54 -2.51
C GLU A 122 -11.55 0.78 -2.30
N LEU A 123 -12.37 -0.20 -2.65
CA LEU A 123 -13.80 -0.21 -2.38
C LEU A 123 -14.12 -0.12 -0.88
N ILE A 124 -13.46 -0.91 -0.04
CA ILE A 124 -13.63 -0.85 1.42
C ILE A 124 -13.23 0.53 1.94
N ARG A 125 -12.12 1.10 1.46
CA ARG A 125 -11.71 2.47 1.86
C ARG A 125 -12.75 3.52 1.46
N ARG A 126 -13.37 3.39 0.28
CA ARG A 126 -14.43 4.30 -0.20
C ARG A 126 -15.72 4.13 0.58
N LEU A 127 -16.11 2.90 0.89
CA LEU A 127 -17.24 2.62 1.79
C LEU A 127 -17.02 3.20 3.19
N LEU A 128 -15.82 3.02 3.75
CA LEU A 128 -15.44 3.58 5.05
C LEU A 128 -15.35 5.12 5.04
N ALA A 129 -15.12 5.73 3.87
CA ALA A 129 -15.15 7.18 3.74
C ALA A 129 -16.58 7.76 3.83
N GLY A 130 -17.61 6.90 3.73
CA GLY A 130 -18.96 7.21 4.17
C GLY A 130 -19.67 8.32 3.40
N HIS A 131 -19.38 8.52 2.11
CA HIS A 131 -20.07 9.51 1.27
C HIS A 131 -20.37 8.98 -0.12
N CYS A 132 -21.47 9.46 -0.70
CA CYS A 132 -21.86 9.23 -2.09
C CYS A 132 -20.88 9.92 -3.04
N GLU A 133 -20.38 9.21 -4.06
CA GLU A 133 -19.40 9.76 -5.01
C GLU A 133 -20.00 10.72 -6.06
N ILE A 134 -21.33 10.91 -6.05
CA ILE A 134 -22.03 11.83 -6.94
C ILE A 134 -22.56 13.05 -6.19
N CYS A 135 -23.23 12.85 -5.06
CA CYS A 135 -23.92 13.92 -4.32
C CYS A 135 -23.40 14.14 -2.90
N GLU A 136 -22.35 13.43 -2.47
CA GLU A 136 -21.71 13.56 -1.15
C GLU A 136 -22.60 13.21 0.06
N ALA A 137 -23.84 12.76 -0.16
CA ALA A 137 -24.71 12.25 0.90
C ALA A 137 -24.03 11.13 1.70
N THR A 138 -24.21 11.14 3.02
CA THR A 138 -23.55 10.20 3.94
C THR A 138 -24.45 9.03 4.37
N GLU A 139 -25.73 9.08 3.99
CA GLU A 139 -26.73 8.12 4.43
C GLU A 139 -26.98 7.03 3.37
N ARG A 140 -27.25 5.81 3.86
CA ARG A 140 -27.72 4.65 3.10
C ARG A 140 -26.93 4.41 1.80
N LEU A 141 -25.64 4.10 1.97
CA LEU A 141 -24.71 3.89 0.86
C LEU A 141 -24.69 2.44 0.36
N GLU A 142 -24.72 2.28 -0.94
CA GLU A 142 -24.66 1.02 -1.67
C GLU A 142 -23.55 1.05 -2.74
N VAL A 143 -23.04 -0.14 -3.09
CA VAL A 143 -22.03 -0.28 -4.14
C VAL A 143 -22.72 -0.62 -5.46
N HIS A 144 -22.70 0.33 -6.38
CA HIS A 144 -23.06 0.07 -7.77
C HIS A 144 -21.89 -0.59 -8.50
N HIS A 145 -22.12 -1.73 -9.16
CA HIS A 145 -21.11 -2.45 -9.93
C HIS A 145 -21.54 -2.70 -11.38
N ILE A 146 -20.64 -2.44 -12.32
CA ILE A 146 -20.84 -2.70 -13.76
C ILE A 146 -19.98 -3.87 -14.27
N ARG A 147 -20.45 -4.58 -15.30
CA ARG A 147 -19.75 -5.75 -15.85
C ARG A 147 -18.41 -5.39 -16.51
N LYS A 148 -18.39 -4.43 -17.45
CA LYS A 148 -17.15 -3.97 -18.13
C LYS A 148 -17.15 -2.44 -18.32
N LEU A 149 -15.97 -1.81 -18.21
CA LEU A 149 -15.83 -0.36 -18.42
C LEU A 149 -16.22 0.08 -19.83
N ALA A 150 -16.09 -0.81 -20.82
CA ALA A 150 -16.54 -0.55 -22.19
C ALA A 150 -18.06 -0.31 -22.29
N ASP A 151 -18.86 -0.79 -21.33
CA ASP A 151 -20.32 -0.56 -21.30
C ASP A 151 -20.69 0.91 -21.07
N LEU A 152 -19.74 1.72 -20.60
CA LEU A 152 -19.88 3.16 -20.41
C LEU A 152 -19.85 3.93 -21.73
N ALA A 153 -19.26 3.35 -22.79
CA ALA A 153 -19.13 3.96 -24.10
C ALA A 153 -20.30 3.53 -24.99
N ARG A 154 -21.51 4.05 -24.71
CA ARG A 154 -22.66 3.87 -25.62
C ARG A 154 -22.61 4.92 -26.73
N PRO A 155 -22.45 4.54 -28.01
CA PRO A 155 -22.54 5.47 -29.11
C PRO A 155 -23.97 6.03 -29.19
N GLY A 156 -24.10 7.36 -29.32
CA GLY A 156 -25.39 8.02 -29.59
C GLY A 156 -25.96 8.96 -28.52
N ARG A 157 -25.38 9.07 -27.31
CA ARG A 157 -25.82 10.08 -26.31
C ARG A 157 -24.98 11.36 -26.44
N LYS A 158 -25.60 12.51 -26.75
CA LYS A 158 -24.95 13.84 -26.77
C LYS A 158 -24.42 14.24 -25.39
N GLU A 159 -25.13 13.89 -24.32
CA GLU A 159 -24.74 14.15 -22.94
C GLU A 159 -24.51 12.85 -22.17
N LYS A 160 -23.34 12.74 -21.53
CA LYS A 160 -23.00 11.61 -20.67
C LYS A 160 -23.50 11.90 -19.24
N PRO A 161 -24.24 10.99 -18.61
CA PRO A 161 -24.69 11.19 -17.22
C PRO A 161 -23.48 11.25 -16.28
N ALA A 162 -23.61 11.98 -15.16
CA ALA A 162 -22.48 12.26 -14.26
C ALA A 162 -21.78 11.00 -13.74
N TRP A 163 -22.54 9.94 -13.45
CA TRP A 163 -21.97 8.66 -13.01
C TRP A 163 -21.05 8.03 -14.06
N VAL A 164 -21.39 8.13 -15.37
CA VAL A 164 -20.55 7.61 -16.47
C VAL A 164 -19.24 8.38 -16.55
N VAL A 165 -19.30 9.71 -16.44
CA VAL A 165 -18.12 10.58 -16.44
C VAL A 165 -17.22 10.26 -15.23
N HIS A 166 -17.82 10.12 -14.05
CA HIS A 166 -17.11 9.80 -12.82
C HIS A 166 -16.40 8.44 -12.90
N MET A 167 -17.11 7.41 -13.38
CA MET A 167 -16.63 6.04 -13.49
C MET A 167 -15.54 5.90 -14.57
N ALA A 168 -15.68 6.63 -15.69
CA ALA A 168 -14.67 6.69 -16.74
C ALA A 168 -13.37 7.39 -16.27
N LYS A 169 -13.48 8.48 -15.50
CA LYS A 169 -12.32 9.18 -14.92
C LYS A 169 -11.56 8.30 -13.93
N ARG A 170 -12.27 7.55 -13.07
CA ARG A 170 -11.65 6.62 -12.11
C ARG A 170 -11.14 5.33 -12.74
N ARG A 171 -11.67 4.93 -13.91
CA ARG A 171 -11.40 3.63 -14.55
C ARG A 171 -11.66 2.45 -13.59
N ARG A 172 -12.76 2.52 -12.82
CA ARG A 172 -13.18 1.48 -11.86
C ARG A 172 -14.59 0.98 -12.19
N LYS A 173 -14.83 -0.31 -11.97
CA LYS A 173 -16.14 -0.95 -12.19
C LYS A 173 -17.13 -0.79 -11.02
N THR A 174 -16.74 -0.06 -9.98
CA THR A 174 -17.55 0.16 -8.78
C THR A 174 -17.71 1.65 -8.48
N LEU A 175 -18.88 2.03 -7.97
CA LEU A 175 -19.23 3.37 -7.49
C LEU A 175 -19.94 3.24 -6.13
N VAL A 176 -19.59 4.06 -5.14
CA VAL A 176 -20.34 4.14 -3.87
C VAL A 176 -21.39 5.25 -3.99
N LEU A 177 -22.65 4.90 -3.80
CA LEU A 177 -23.80 5.78 -4.04
C LEU A 177 -24.79 5.72 -2.88
N CYS A 178 -25.53 6.80 -2.61
CA CYS A 178 -26.76 6.68 -1.83
C CYS A 178 -27.85 5.96 -2.64
N ILE A 179 -28.89 5.45 -1.98
CA ILE A 179 -30.04 4.79 -2.62
C ILE A 179 -30.62 5.64 -3.76
N ASP A 180 -30.85 6.94 -3.54
CA ASP A 180 -31.44 7.82 -4.57
C ASP A 180 -30.56 7.90 -5.84
N CYS A 181 -29.24 8.01 -5.67
CA CYS A 181 -28.32 8.01 -6.80
C CYS A 181 -28.26 6.63 -7.45
N HIS A 182 -28.34 5.55 -6.67
CA HIS A 182 -28.32 4.19 -7.17
C HIS A 182 -29.54 3.90 -8.05
N ASP A 183 -30.73 4.28 -7.61
CA ASP A 183 -31.98 4.15 -8.37
C ASP A 183 -31.97 4.99 -9.64
N ASN A 184 -31.43 6.21 -9.58
CA ASN A 184 -31.29 7.06 -10.77
C ASN A 184 -30.33 6.47 -11.81
N VAL A 185 -29.28 5.77 -11.37
CA VAL A 185 -28.36 5.05 -12.27
C VAL A 185 -29.07 3.88 -12.95
N HIS A 186 -29.85 3.08 -12.20
CA HIS A 186 -30.64 1.99 -12.77
C HIS A 186 -31.72 2.48 -13.73
N ALA A 187 -32.39 3.59 -13.40
CA ALA A 187 -33.40 4.22 -14.24
C ALA A 187 -32.83 4.96 -15.47
N GLY A 188 -31.50 5.03 -15.62
CA GLY A 188 -30.85 5.69 -16.76
C GLY A 188 -31.02 7.22 -16.79
N ARG A 189 -31.43 7.83 -15.68
CA ARG A 189 -31.71 9.26 -15.54
C ARG A 189 -30.43 10.08 -15.43
N LEU A 190 -30.52 11.36 -15.79
CA LEU A 190 -29.41 12.31 -15.65
C LEU A 190 -29.26 12.67 -14.17
N THR A 191 -28.32 12.02 -13.48
CA THR A 191 -27.87 12.48 -12.16
C THR A 191 -27.12 13.80 -12.35
N LYS A 192 -27.69 14.92 -11.92
CA LYS A 192 -26.93 16.18 -11.84
C LYS A 192 -25.98 16.08 -10.63
N PRO A 193 -24.69 16.41 -10.79
CA PRO A 193 -23.83 16.58 -9.63
C PRO A 193 -24.30 17.83 -8.89
N THR A 194 -24.73 17.68 -7.64
CA THR A 194 -25.05 18.81 -6.77
C THR A 194 -23.73 19.40 -6.29
N ARG A 195 -23.09 20.24 -7.11
CA ARG A 195 -22.05 21.14 -6.63
C ARG A 195 -22.74 22.38 -6.06
N GLN A 196 -22.66 22.57 -4.75
CA GLN A 196 -22.56 23.92 -4.19
C GLN A 196 -21.11 24.37 -4.31
#